data_AF-A0A0P7GU16-F1
#
_entry.id   AF-A0A0P7GU16-F1
#
_cell.length_a   1.000
_cell.length_b   1.000
_cell.length_c   1.000
_cell.angle_alpha   90.00
_cell.angle_beta   90.00
_cell.angle_gamma   90.00
#
_symmetry.space_group_name_H-M   'P 1'
#
loop_
_entity.id
_entity.type
_entity.pdbx_description
1 polymer ?
#
loop_
_entity_poly.entity_id
_entity_poly.type
_entity_poly.pdbx_seq_one_letter_code
_entity_poly.pdbx_strand_id
1 'polypeptide(L)'
;MRREQSRGRWRSKQERNLGHGLTEIRRITSALGLADSVRDQACQLFRTAQNERLLKGRSIEAMAAASVFGACRCNGQSWLIADVAPMAQVPQDRVENAYTVLNEELGLPTPPVRPTQFVPRLASDLGCTDIVRRRAEMLATQAVDAGVTTGVHPAGFAAACLYMAACAHDAPLTQAAAAAAAGVTVETVRNHRDTLLSVVE
;
A
#
# COMPACT_ATOMS: atom_id res chain seq x y z
N MET A 1 -9.03 50.37 17.51
CA MET A 1 -10.01 49.27 17.50
C MET A 1 -9.68 48.30 16.35
N ARG A 2 -8.64 47.47 16.53
CA ARG A 2 -8.19 46.43 15.57
C ARG A 2 -7.60 45.27 16.36
N ARG A 3 -8.46 44.51 17.02
CA ARG A 3 -8.17 43.20 17.59
C ARG A 3 -9.45 42.39 17.40
N GLU A 4 -9.32 41.14 16.96
CA GLU A 4 -10.37 40.11 16.95
C GLU A 4 -11.37 40.07 15.79
N GLN A 5 -10.89 39.87 14.56
CA GLN A 5 -11.62 39.09 13.54
C GLN A 5 -10.51 38.30 12.81
N SER A 6 -10.37 36.97 12.89
CA SER A 6 -11.36 35.92 12.64
C SER A 6 -10.88 34.56 13.19
N ARG A 7 -11.20 34.22 14.44
CA ARG A 7 -10.91 32.91 15.07
C ARG A 7 -12.06 31.88 15.00
N GLY A 8 -13.04 32.07 14.13
CA GLY A 8 -14.28 31.28 14.10
C GLY A 8 -14.49 30.40 12.86
N ARG A 9 -13.47 29.71 12.32
CA ARG A 9 -13.67 28.88 11.11
C ARG A 9 -14.32 27.51 11.39
N TRP A 10 -14.29 27.00 12.62
CA TRP A 10 -14.76 25.65 12.96
C TRP A 10 -15.60 25.66 14.23
N ARG A 11 -16.86 25.23 14.13
CA ARG A 11 -17.89 25.25 15.17
C ARG A 11 -17.77 24.08 16.17
N SER A 12 -17.11 22.98 15.80
CA SER A 12 -16.89 21.82 16.68
C SER A 12 -15.51 21.16 16.55
N LYS A 13 -15.12 20.31 17.51
CA LYS A 13 -13.90 19.48 17.42
C LYS A 13 -13.96 18.52 16.23
N GLN A 14 -15.15 17.99 15.95
CA GLN A 14 -15.41 17.10 14.82
C GLN A 14 -15.14 17.81 13.49
N GLU A 15 -15.63 19.03 13.32
CA GLU A 15 -15.38 19.82 12.11
C GLU A 15 -13.89 20.17 11.93
N ARG A 16 -13.17 20.48 13.02
CA ARG A 16 -11.71 20.70 12.97
C ARG A 16 -10.97 19.45 12.50
N ASN A 17 -11.30 18.30 13.08
CA ASN A 17 -10.71 17.02 12.70
C ASN A 17 -11.02 16.67 11.24
N LEU A 18 -12.24 16.99 10.78
CA LEU A 18 -12.62 16.81 9.38
C LEU A 18 -11.76 17.68 8.46
N GLY A 19 -11.65 18.97 8.75
CA GLY A 19 -10.81 19.90 7.98
C GLY A 19 -9.35 19.47 7.92
N HIS A 20 -8.80 19.00 9.05
CA HIS A 20 -7.44 18.49 9.14
C HIS A 20 -7.25 17.23 8.29
N GLY A 21 -8.10 16.21 8.47
CA GLY A 21 -8.00 14.97 7.72
C GLY A 21 -8.16 15.15 6.21
N LEU A 22 -9.07 16.02 5.77
CA LEU A 22 -9.24 16.33 4.35
C LEU A 22 -8.02 17.06 3.76
N THR A 23 -7.38 17.93 4.54
CA THR A 23 -6.12 18.58 4.15
C THR A 23 -5.00 17.54 3.99
N GLU A 24 -4.89 16.63 4.94
CA GLU A 24 -3.91 15.54 4.90
C GLU A 24 -4.11 14.61 3.70
N ILE A 25 -5.36 14.22 3.40
CA ILE A 25 -5.67 13.40 2.21
C ILE A 25 -5.23 14.11 0.92
N ARG A 26 -5.51 15.41 0.78
CA ARG A 26 -5.07 16.19 -0.38
C ARG A 26 -3.55 16.20 -0.49
N ARG A 27 -2.84 16.42 0.61
CA ARG A 27 -1.38 16.41 0.65
C ARG A 27 -0.80 15.06 0.23
N ILE A 28 -1.30 13.96 0.79
CA ILE A 28 -0.83 12.60 0.51
C ILE A 28 -1.10 12.23 -0.96
N THR A 29 -2.33 12.46 -1.44
CA THR A 29 -2.71 12.12 -2.82
C THR A 29 -1.91 12.91 -3.86
N SER A 30 -1.62 14.19 -3.58
CA SER A 30 -0.73 15.00 -4.43
C SER A 30 0.72 14.48 -4.40
N ALA A 31 1.25 14.12 -3.24
CA ALA A 31 2.62 13.60 -3.12
C ALA A 31 2.80 12.27 -3.88
N LEU A 32 1.76 11.44 -3.91
CA LEU A 32 1.74 10.15 -4.61
C LEU A 32 1.31 10.25 -6.09
N GLY A 33 0.98 11.46 -6.58
CA GLY A 33 0.53 11.66 -7.96
C GLY A 33 -0.79 10.94 -8.30
N LEU A 34 -1.67 10.74 -7.32
CA LEU A 34 -2.93 10.01 -7.50
C LEU A 34 -3.98 10.86 -8.22
N ALA A 35 -4.84 10.19 -8.99
CA ALA A 35 -5.94 10.84 -9.69
C ALA A 35 -6.96 11.46 -8.72
N ASP A 36 -7.63 12.52 -9.19
CA ASP A 36 -8.65 13.25 -8.43
C ASP A 36 -9.81 12.34 -7.97
N SER A 37 -10.17 11.33 -8.78
CA SER A 37 -11.18 10.32 -8.40
C SER A 37 -10.79 9.52 -7.15
N VAL A 38 -9.52 9.11 -7.04
CA VAL A 38 -8.99 8.40 -5.88
C VAL A 38 -8.98 9.30 -4.65
N ARG A 39 -8.59 10.57 -4.83
CA ARG A 39 -8.62 11.58 -3.76
C ARG A 39 -10.04 11.81 -3.24
N ASP A 40 -11.01 11.95 -4.14
CA ASP A 40 -12.39 12.21 -3.78
C ASP A 40 -13.00 11.00 -3.04
N GLN A 41 -12.70 9.78 -3.50
CA GLN A 41 -13.07 8.54 -2.79
C GLN A 41 -12.42 8.46 -1.41
N ALA A 42 -11.12 8.76 -1.28
CA ALA A 42 -10.44 8.80 0.03
C ALA A 42 -11.10 9.82 0.97
N CYS A 43 -11.47 10.99 0.46
CA CYS A 43 -12.19 11.99 1.23
C CYS A 43 -13.60 11.50 1.66
N GLN A 44 -14.29 10.71 0.82
CA GLN A 44 -15.57 10.09 1.19
C GLN A 44 -15.36 9.04 2.28
N LEU A 45 -14.38 8.15 2.14
CA LEU A 45 -14.04 7.14 3.17
C LEU A 45 -13.76 7.79 4.52
N PHE A 46 -12.97 8.86 4.56
CA PHE A 46 -12.68 9.58 5.80
C PHE A 46 -13.93 10.21 6.44
N ARG A 47 -14.84 10.76 5.62
CA ARG A 47 -16.12 11.30 6.12
C ARG A 47 -17.00 10.21 6.70
N THR A 48 -17.13 9.08 6.01
CA THR A 48 -17.88 7.93 6.51
C THR A 48 -17.29 7.43 7.82
N ALA A 49 -15.97 7.26 7.89
CA ALA A 49 -15.28 6.85 9.12
C ALA A 49 -15.52 7.81 10.30
N GLN A 50 -15.58 9.12 10.04
CA GLN A 50 -15.92 10.11 11.07
C GLN A 50 -17.36 9.98 11.54
N ASN A 51 -18.31 9.79 10.62
CA ASN A 51 -19.73 9.64 10.94
C ASN A 51 -19.98 8.37 11.76
N GLU A 52 -19.32 7.27 11.42
CA GLU A 52 -19.33 5.99 12.14
C GLU A 52 -18.46 6.00 13.41
N ARG A 53 -17.90 7.16 13.80
CA ARG A 53 -17.09 7.36 15.01
C ARG A 53 -15.81 6.49 15.07
N LEU A 54 -15.30 6.02 13.94
CA LEU A 54 -14.12 5.16 13.83
C LEU A 54 -12.80 5.89 14.16
N LEU A 55 -12.81 7.23 14.19
CA LEU A 55 -11.64 8.06 14.52
C LEU A 55 -11.28 8.02 16.02
N LYS A 56 -12.19 7.54 16.89
CA LYS A 56 -11.96 7.58 18.35
C LYS A 56 -10.75 6.72 18.73
N GLY A 57 -9.79 7.34 19.41
CA GLY A 57 -8.55 6.67 19.84
C GLY A 57 -7.49 6.53 18.74
N ARG A 58 -7.74 7.07 17.54
CA ARG A 58 -6.83 6.98 16.38
C ARG A 58 -6.35 8.37 15.97
N SER A 59 -5.14 8.42 15.40
CA SER A 59 -4.60 9.65 14.83
C SER A 59 -5.39 10.04 13.58
N ILE A 60 -5.57 11.35 13.38
CA ILE A 60 -6.23 11.88 12.18
C ILE A 60 -5.36 11.64 10.94
N GLU A 61 -4.05 11.78 11.09
CA GLU A 61 -3.03 11.52 10.06
C GLU A 61 -3.06 10.04 9.65
N ALA A 62 -3.09 9.12 10.62
CA ALA A 62 -3.22 7.69 10.35
C ALA A 62 -4.51 7.37 9.58
N MET A 63 -5.61 8.01 9.97
CA MET A 63 -6.91 7.79 9.34
C MET A 63 -7.02 8.39 7.94
N ALA A 64 -6.39 9.55 7.71
CA ALA A 64 -6.25 10.14 6.40
C ALA A 64 -5.44 9.23 5.47
N ALA A 65 -4.27 8.77 5.92
CA ALA A 65 -3.41 7.86 5.15
C ALA A 65 -4.08 6.51 4.86
N ALA A 66 -4.76 5.93 5.85
CA ALA A 66 -5.53 4.70 5.67
C ALA A 66 -6.70 4.88 4.69
N SER A 67 -7.35 6.05 4.68
CA SER A 67 -8.40 6.37 3.71
C SER A 67 -7.85 6.45 2.29
N VAL A 68 -6.66 7.04 2.10
CA VAL A 68 -5.97 7.05 0.81
C VAL A 68 -5.61 5.64 0.37
N PHE A 69 -4.99 4.87 1.26
CA PHE A 69 -4.60 3.48 0.97
C PHE A 69 -5.84 2.62 0.62
N GLY A 70 -6.92 2.74 1.39
CA GLY A 70 -8.18 2.06 1.11
C GLY A 70 -8.78 2.43 -0.23
N ALA A 71 -8.77 3.72 -0.61
CA ALA A 71 -9.22 4.15 -1.93
C ALA A 71 -8.35 3.55 -3.05
N CYS A 72 -7.02 3.58 -2.92
CA CYS A 72 -6.12 2.92 -3.87
C CYS A 72 -6.44 1.42 -4.03
N ARG A 73 -6.65 0.72 -2.91
CA ARG A 73 -7.00 -0.70 -2.89
C ARG A 73 -8.32 -0.97 -3.59
N CYS A 74 -9.37 -0.19 -3.32
CA CYS A 74 -10.67 -0.31 -4.00
C CYS A 74 -10.57 -0.10 -5.53
N ASN A 75 -9.57 0.67 -5.99
CA ASN A 75 -9.29 0.88 -7.42
C ASN A 75 -8.31 -0.14 -8.01
N GLY A 76 -7.95 -1.20 -7.28
CA GLY A 76 -7.04 -2.25 -7.75
C GLY A 76 -5.59 -1.80 -7.92
N GLN A 77 -5.19 -0.66 -7.33
CA GLN A 77 -3.82 -0.16 -7.42
C GLN A 77 -2.89 -0.90 -6.44
N SER A 78 -1.70 -1.25 -6.92
CA SER A 78 -0.67 -2.03 -6.21
C SER A 78 0.19 -1.18 -5.27
N TRP A 79 -0.43 -0.39 -4.40
CA TRP A 79 0.30 0.32 -3.35
C TRP A 79 0.51 -0.58 -2.13
N LEU A 80 1.64 -0.41 -1.45
CA LEU A 80 1.91 -0.95 -0.12
C LEU A 80 1.62 0.13 0.93
N ILE A 81 1.32 -0.32 2.14
CA ILE A 81 1.20 0.60 3.28
C ILE A 81 2.54 1.32 3.50
N ALA A 82 3.67 0.64 3.29
CA ALA A 82 5.01 1.22 3.35
C ALA A 82 5.24 2.38 2.34
N ASP A 83 4.43 2.50 1.29
CA ASP A 83 4.52 3.63 0.35
C ASP A 83 3.71 4.85 0.82
N VAL A 84 2.58 4.59 1.50
CA VAL A 84 1.65 5.65 1.93
C VAL A 84 1.99 6.14 3.33
N ALA A 85 2.41 5.24 4.23
CA ALA A 85 2.70 5.55 5.62
C ALA A 85 3.78 6.62 5.81
N PRO A 86 4.89 6.66 5.04
CA PRO A 86 5.88 7.75 5.16
C PRO A 86 5.31 9.13 4.86
N MET A 87 4.20 9.21 4.11
CA MET A 87 3.51 10.46 3.87
C MET A 87 2.76 10.91 5.11
N ALA A 88 2.29 9.99 5.95
CA ALA A 88 1.64 10.28 7.22
C ALA A 88 2.73 10.52 8.28
N GLN A 89 2.69 11.61 9.03
CA GLN A 89 3.67 11.89 10.08
C GLN A 89 3.45 11.01 11.34
N VAL A 90 3.20 9.72 11.13
CA VAL A 90 2.89 8.71 12.15
C VAL A 90 3.57 7.39 11.81
N PRO A 91 3.86 6.55 12.82
CA PRO A 91 4.34 5.19 12.62
C PRO A 91 3.44 4.35 11.70
N GLN A 92 4.05 3.44 10.92
CA GLN A 92 3.37 2.60 9.93
C GLN A 92 2.29 1.70 10.56
N ASP A 93 2.57 1.10 11.72
CA ASP A 93 1.64 0.26 12.49
C ASP A 93 0.31 0.99 12.81
N ARG A 94 0.35 2.31 13.00
CA ARG A 94 -0.87 3.11 13.20
C ARG A 94 -1.68 3.24 11.92
N VAL A 95 -1.04 3.33 10.77
CA VAL A 95 -1.72 3.36 9.45
C VAL A 95 -2.31 1.99 9.14
N GLU A 96 -1.59 0.91 9.47
CA GLU A 96 -2.07 -0.48 9.34
C GLU A 96 -3.30 -0.74 10.20
N ASN A 97 -3.26 -0.35 11.49
CA ASN A 97 -4.43 -0.47 12.37
C ASN A 97 -5.61 0.35 11.86
N ALA A 98 -5.36 1.58 11.42
CA ALA A 98 -6.37 2.46 10.84
C ALA A 98 -7.02 1.83 9.60
N TYR A 99 -6.22 1.27 8.69
CA TYR A 99 -6.73 0.61 7.48
C TYR A 99 -7.52 -0.65 7.80
N THR A 100 -7.04 -1.48 8.73
CA THR A 100 -7.74 -2.71 9.15
C THR A 100 -9.17 -2.38 9.59
N VAL A 101 -9.32 -1.37 10.44
CA VAL A 101 -10.60 -0.89 10.93
C VAL A 101 -11.48 -0.33 9.80
N LEU A 102 -10.91 0.50 8.90
CA LEU A 102 -11.68 0.99 7.75
C LEU A 102 -12.17 -0.16 6.87
N ASN A 103 -11.30 -1.12 6.59
CA ASN A 103 -11.58 -2.24 5.69
C ASN A 103 -12.69 -3.14 6.26
N GLU A 104 -12.62 -3.45 7.55
CA GLU A 104 -13.58 -4.30 8.25
C GLU A 104 -14.90 -3.59 8.50
N GLU A 105 -14.88 -2.41 9.14
CA GLU A 105 -16.10 -1.70 9.57
C GLU A 105 -16.87 -1.09 8.41
N LEU A 106 -16.19 -0.68 7.34
CA LEU A 106 -16.85 -0.12 6.14
C LEU A 106 -17.05 -1.14 5.02
N GLY A 107 -16.62 -2.40 5.21
CA GLY A 107 -16.76 -3.45 4.22
C GLY A 107 -16.18 -3.09 2.86
N LEU A 108 -14.95 -2.55 2.83
CA LEU A 108 -14.37 -2.01 1.60
C LEU A 108 -14.25 -3.10 0.52
N PRO A 109 -14.70 -2.84 -0.72
CA PRO A 109 -14.64 -3.81 -1.82
C PRO A 109 -13.21 -3.89 -2.38
N THR A 110 -12.27 -4.37 -1.57
CA THR A 110 -10.86 -4.47 -1.96
C THR A 110 -10.59 -5.82 -2.63
N PRO A 111 -10.09 -5.84 -3.88
CA PRO A 111 -9.77 -7.08 -4.56
C PRO A 111 -8.56 -7.76 -3.88
N PRO A 112 -8.48 -9.10 -3.95
CA PRO A 112 -7.27 -9.84 -3.54
C PRO A 112 -6.06 -9.31 -4.31
N VAL A 113 -4.97 -9.07 -3.60
CA VAL A 113 -3.71 -8.61 -4.21
C VAL A 113 -2.95 -9.81 -4.76
N ARG A 114 -2.53 -9.73 -6.02
CA ARG A 114 -1.76 -10.80 -6.67
C ARG A 114 -0.29 -10.39 -6.78
N PRO A 115 0.67 -11.32 -6.64
CA PRO A 115 2.10 -11.01 -6.80
C PRO A 115 2.43 -10.36 -8.15
N THR A 116 1.75 -10.78 -9.22
CA THR A 116 1.91 -10.24 -10.58
C THR A 116 1.75 -8.72 -10.65
N GLN A 117 0.93 -8.14 -9.77
CA GLN A 117 0.64 -6.71 -9.76
C GLN A 117 1.81 -5.86 -9.21
N PHE A 118 2.76 -6.46 -8.49
CA PHE A 118 3.92 -5.77 -7.94
C PHE A 118 5.17 -5.89 -8.83
N VAL A 119 5.23 -6.90 -9.70
CA VAL A 119 6.43 -7.20 -10.50
C VAL A 119 6.88 -5.99 -11.34
N PRO A 120 6.02 -5.26 -12.08
CA PRO A 120 6.48 -4.15 -12.91
C PRO A 120 7.15 -3.04 -12.11
N ARG A 121 6.55 -2.67 -10.98
CA ARG A 121 7.07 -1.61 -10.10
C ARG A 121 8.38 -2.03 -9.45
N LEU A 122 8.40 -3.20 -8.81
CA LEU A 122 9.61 -3.71 -8.16
C LEU A 122 10.76 -3.91 -9.16
N ALA A 123 10.47 -4.37 -10.38
CA ALA A 123 11.47 -4.47 -11.44
C ALA A 123 12.06 -3.10 -11.78
N SER A 124 11.23 -2.06 -11.89
CA SER A 124 11.67 -0.68 -12.12
C SER A 124 12.53 -0.16 -10.97
N ASP A 125 12.08 -0.33 -9.72
CA ASP A 125 12.79 0.14 -8.52
C ASP A 125 14.16 -0.54 -8.35
N LEU A 126 14.26 -1.82 -8.75
CA LEU A 126 15.48 -2.62 -8.70
C LEU A 126 16.36 -2.48 -9.96
N GLY A 127 15.95 -1.69 -10.95
CA GLY A 127 16.67 -1.54 -12.22
C GLY A 127 16.80 -2.84 -13.02
N CYS A 128 15.82 -3.74 -12.89
CA CYS A 128 15.81 -5.01 -13.62
C CYS A 128 15.59 -4.79 -15.12
N THR A 129 16.23 -5.62 -15.94
CA THR A 129 15.99 -5.62 -17.39
C THR A 129 14.59 -6.13 -17.73
N ASP A 130 14.10 -5.79 -18.92
CA ASP A 130 12.81 -6.28 -19.41
C ASP A 130 12.74 -7.81 -19.49
N ILE A 131 13.87 -8.47 -19.75
CA ILE A 131 13.97 -9.94 -19.79
C ILE A 131 13.70 -10.51 -18.39
N VAL A 132 14.36 -9.98 -17.37
CA VAL A 132 14.16 -10.38 -15.96
C VAL A 132 12.73 -10.11 -15.52
N ARG A 133 12.18 -8.93 -15.84
CA ARG A 133 10.80 -8.55 -15.51
C ARG A 133 9.79 -9.54 -16.11
N ARG A 134 9.87 -9.81 -17.42
CA ARG A 134 8.96 -10.74 -18.10
C ARG A 134 9.06 -12.16 -17.54
N ARG A 135 10.28 -12.62 -17.24
CA ARG A 135 10.48 -13.94 -16.61
C ARG A 135 9.86 -13.98 -15.22
N ALA A 136 10.01 -12.93 -14.42
CA ALA A 136 9.38 -12.83 -13.11
C ALA A 136 7.84 -12.78 -13.17
N GLU A 137 7.27 -12.11 -14.17
CA GLU A 137 5.81 -12.10 -14.42
C GLU A 137 5.28 -13.50 -14.75
N MET A 138 6.02 -14.28 -15.57
CA MET A 138 5.68 -15.68 -15.85
C MET A 138 5.73 -16.53 -14.58
N LEU A 139 6.80 -16.42 -13.78
CA LEU A 139 6.94 -17.17 -12.52
C LEU A 139 5.81 -16.82 -11.54
N ALA A 140 5.48 -15.53 -11.41
CA ALA A 140 4.38 -15.09 -10.56
C ALA A 140 3.02 -15.62 -11.03
N THR A 141 2.81 -15.73 -12.35
CA THR A 141 1.58 -16.31 -12.92
C THR A 141 1.51 -17.81 -12.63
N GLN A 142 2.58 -18.56 -12.86
CA GLN A 142 2.66 -19.98 -12.54
C GLN A 142 2.41 -20.26 -11.05
N ALA A 143 2.97 -19.45 -10.16
CA ALA A 143 2.74 -19.58 -8.72
C ALA A 143 1.28 -19.34 -8.33
N VAL A 144 0.62 -18.38 -8.97
CA VAL A 144 -0.81 -18.10 -8.77
C VAL A 144 -1.64 -19.27 -9.26
N ASP A 145 -1.34 -19.82 -10.43
CA ASP A 145 -2.08 -20.95 -11.02
C ASP A 145 -1.88 -22.24 -10.21
N ALA A 146 -0.70 -22.42 -9.61
CA ALA A 146 -0.40 -23.51 -8.69
C ALA A 146 -0.99 -23.33 -7.28
N GLY A 147 -1.61 -22.18 -6.98
CA GLY A 147 -2.29 -21.91 -5.71
C GLY A 147 -1.37 -21.60 -4.52
N VAL A 148 -0.04 -21.55 -4.72
CA VAL A 148 0.96 -21.36 -3.65
C VAL A 148 1.09 -19.92 -3.16
N THR A 149 0.36 -18.98 -3.76
CA THR A 149 0.37 -17.56 -3.38
C THR A 149 -0.77 -17.20 -2.41
N THR A 150 -1.46 -18.19 -1.85
CA THR A 150 -2.57 -17.97 -0.91
C THR A 150 -2.05 -17.76 0.50
N GLY A 151 -2.52 -16.70 1.20
CA GLY A 151 -2.15 -16.44 2.60
C GLY A 151 -0.71 -15.93 2.82
N VAL A 152 0.00 -15.57 1.75
CA VAL A 152 1.38 -15.06 1.81
C VAL A 152 1.44 -13.57 1.47
N HIS A 153 2.57 -12.90 1.76
CA HIS A 153 2.77 -11.49 1.44
C HIS A 153 3.02 -11.30 -0.07
N PRO A 154 2.09 -10.72 -0.86
CA PRO A 154 2.17 -10.82 -2.32
C PRO A 154 3.33 -10.03 -2.94
N ALA A 155 3.73 -8.90 -2.35
CA ALA A 155 4.92 -8.18 -2.80
C ALA A 155 6.22 -8.92 -2.45
N GLY A 156 6.25 -9.65 -1.33
CA GLY A 156 7.40 -10.49 -0.97
C GLY A 156 7.55 -11.66 -1.94
N PHE A 157 6.43 -12.24 -2.36
CA PHE A 157 6.41 -13.28 -3.38
C PHE A 157 6.85 -12.75 -4.75
N ALA A 158 6.39 -11.56 -5.15
CA ALA A 158 6.85 -10.89 -6.37
C ALA A 158 8.35 -10.61 -6.37
N ALA A 159 8.90 -10.18 -5.22
CA ALA A 159 10.35 -10.02 -5.03
C ALA A 159 11.11 -11.34 -5.16
N ALA A 160 10.55 -12.46 -4.66
CA ALA A 160 11.13 -13.79 -4.87
C ALA A 160 11.13 -14.19 -6.35
N CYS A 161 10.05 -13.93 -7.09
CA CYS A 161 10.01 -14.15 -8.55
C CYS A 161 11.08 -13.34 -9.28
N LEU A 162 11.26 -12.06 -8.92
CA LEU A 162 12.31 -11.20 -9.49
C LEU A 162 13.71 -11.69 -9.17
N TYR A 163 13.94 -12.11 -7.92
CA TYR A 163 15.21 -12.70 -7.52
C TYR A 163 15.53 -13.97 -8.32
N MET A 164 14.59 -14.92 -8.46
CA MET A 164 14.82 -16.12 -9.26
C MET A 164 15.06 -15.81 -10.73
N ALA A 165 14.27 -14.89 -11.30
CA ALA A 165 14.44 -14.46 -12.69
C ALA A 165 15.81 -13.80 -12.92
N ALA A 166 16.27 -12.96 -11.99
CA ALA A 166 17.59 -12.35 -12.05
C ALA A 166 18.71 -13.39 -11.99
N CYS A 167 18.61 -14.36 -11.09
CA CYS A 167 19.56 -15.47 -11.02
C CYS A 167 19.63 -16.29 -12.31
N ALA A 168 18.50 -16.55 -12.97
CA ALA A 168 18.45 -17.28 -14.23
C ALA A 168 19.05 -16.51 -15.43
N HIS A 169 19.27 -15.20 -15.27
CA HIS A 169 19.84 -14.32 -16.31
C HIS A 169 21.17 -13.69 -15.88
N ASP A 170 21.84 -14.25 -14.86
CA ASP A 170 23.11 -13.75 -14.30
C ASP A 170 23.07 -12.25 -13.94
N ALA A 171 21.89 -11.73 -13.60
CA ALA A 171 21.71 -10.34 -13.22
C ALA A 171 22.04 -10.14 -11.73
N PRO A 172 22.77 -9.06 -11.36
CA PRO A 172 23.18 -8.83 -9.98
C PRO A 172 22.00 -8.34 -9.12
N LEU A 173 21.23 -9.26 -8.56
CA LEU A 173 20.15 -8.96 -7.60
C LEU A 173 20.32 -9.83 -6.36
N THR A 174 20.44 -9.18 -5.19
CA THR A 174 20.52 -9.88 -3.90
C THR A 174 19.14 -10.04 -3.28
N GLN A 175 18.96 -11.09 -2.46
CA GLN A 175 17.72 -11.26 -1.67
C GLN A 175 17.48 -10.07 -0.73
N ALA A 176 18.55 -9.46 -0.21
CA ALA A 176 18.47 -8.28 0.64
C ALA A 176 17.89 -7.07 -0.11
N ALA A 177 18.34 -6.81 -1.33
CA ALA A 177 17.80 -5.73 -2.16
C ALA A 177 16.33 -6.00 -2.54
N ALA A 178 16.00 -7.23 -2.94
CA ALA A 178 14.63 -7.62 -3.27
C ALA A 178 13.68 -7.49 -2.07
N ALA A 179 14.13 -7.92 -0.88
CA ALA A 179 13.36 -7.81 0.36
C ALA A 179 13.11 -6.35 0.76
N ALA A 180 14.14 -5.51 0.67
CA ALA A 180 14.02 -4.08 0.97
C ALA A 180 13.02 -3.39 0.03
N ALA A 181 13.08 -3.66 -1.28
CA ALA A 181 12.15 -3.08 -2.26
C ALA A 181 10.69 -3.52 -2.03
N ALA A 182 10.47 -4.76 -1.57
CA ALA A 182 9.15 -5.27 -1.25
C ALA A 182 8.66 -4.96 0.17
N GLY A 183 9.48 -4.31 1.01
CA GLY A 183 9.14 -4.01 2.40
C GLY A 183 8.98 -5.25 3.27
N VAL A 184 9.75 -6.31 3.02
CA VAL A 184 9.70 -7.58 3.76
C VAL A 184 11.07 -7.99 4.30
N THR A 185 11.12 -9.06 5.08
CA THR A 185 12.39 -9.62 5.55
C THR A 185 13.06 -10.47 4.47
N VAL A 186 14.38 -10.62 4.54
CA VAL A 186 15.14 -11.52 3.65
C VAL A 186 14.65 -12.96 3.77
N GLU A 187 14.28 -13.38 4.97
CA GLU A 187 13.71 -14.70 5.25
C GLU A 187 12.38 -14.92 4.52
N THR A 188 11.52 -13.89 4.45
CA THR A 188 10.27 -13.92 3.67
C THR A 188 10.55 -14.19 2.19
N VAL A 189 11.52 -13.48 1.59
CA VAL A 189 11.90 -13.69 0.17
C VAL A 189 12.45 -15.10 -0.03
N ARG A 190 13.28 -15.60 0.89
CA ARG A 190 13.86 -16.94 0.85
C ARG A 190 12.79 -18.03 0.89
N ASN A 191 11.84 -17.94 1.82
CA ASN A 191 10.75 -18.90 1.95
C ASN A 191 9.86 -18.94 0.70
N HIS A 192 9.55 -17.76 0.11
CA HIS A 192 8.79 -17.69 -1.14
C HIS A 192 9.55 -18.25 -2.33
N ARG A 193 10.87 -18.02 -2.42
CA ARG A 193 11.73 -18.65 -3.43
C ARG A 193 11.67 -20.17 -3.31
N ASP A 194 11.79 -20.72 -2.11
CA ASP A 194 11.81 -22.17 -1.90
C ASP A 194 10.45 -22.80 -2.24
N THR A 195 9.36 -22.11 -1.90
CA THR A 195 8.00 -22.48 -2.33
C THR A 195 7.89 -22.45 -3.86
N LEU A 196 8.42 -21.41 -4.50
CA LEU A 196 8.37 -21.25 -5.95
C LEU A 196 9.17 -22.33 -6.69
N LEU A 197 10.31 -22.75 -6.15
CA LEU A 197 11.09 -23.86 -6.70
C LEU A 197 10.29 -25.17 -6.71
N SER A 198 9.49 -25.42 -5.66
CA SER A 198 8.67 -26.64 -5.57
C SER A 198 7.54 -26.77 -6.60
N VAL A 199 7.25 -25.70 -7.36
CA VAL A 199 6.16 -25.66 -8.36
C VAL A 199 6.63 -25.35 -9.79
N VAL A 200 7.91 -25.01 -9.98
CA VAL A 200 8.48 -24.65 -11.31
C VAL A 200 9.43 -25.73 -11.83
N GLU A 201 9.83 -26.70 -10.99
CA GLU A 201 10.42 -27.98 -11.43
C GLU A 201 9.33 -28.97 -11.89
#